data_AF-A0A380JZM5-F1
#
_entry.id   AF-A0A380JZM5-F1
#
_cell.length_a   1.000
_cell.length_b   1.000
_cell.length_c   1.000
_cell.angle_alpha   90.00
_cell.angle_beta   90.00
_cell.angle_gamma   90.00
#
_symmetry.space_group_name_H-M   'P 1'
#
loop_
_entity.id
_entity.type
_entity.pdbx_description
1 polymer ?
#
loop_
_entity_poly.entity_id
_entity_poly.type
_entity_poly.pdbx_seq_one_letter_code
_entity_poly.pdbx_strand_id
1 'polypeptide(L)'
;MTLLLNLSYTLTTFFYSVKNLKYFRLISLFLTLFLSLVGILSIGLNYVYLNAMYGKVYMILAFIPYLIFGVLACVFQAVKGHKDRIPLILAMVFIPSTFLTQEGVGGSLFLGMAYFVNYLERSHREEVVKMVSLFSESYSPLYKERYENRTSYKEFQKAYRLLQFIDPKDFTLLDEKIIGHRDFKNGFRDKRIVRQFAIKGVIGKTTVTDYLLTKPLRLSRLGRKVI
;
A
#
# COMPACT_ATOMS: atom_id res chain seq x y z
N MET A 1 -33.34 6.65 9.33
CA MET A 1 -32.72 5.80 8.28
C MET A 1 -32.18 6.62 7.11
N THR A 2 -32.93 7.60 6.61
CA THR A 2 -32.52 8.54 5.53
C THR A 2 -31.27 9.37 5.84
N LEU A 3 -31.09 9.84 7.08
CA LEU A 3 -29.93 10.65 7.48
C LEU A 3 -28.60 9.88 7.42
N LEU A 4 -28.58 8.62 7.89
CA LEU A 4 -27.40 7.74 7.83
C LEU A 4 -27.08 7.32 6.38
N LEU A 5 -28.10 7.10 5.54
CA LEU A 5 -27.92 6.81 4.12
C LEU A 5 -27.34 8.01 3.37
N ASN A 6 -27.84 9.22 3.64
CA ASN A 6 -27.32 10.45 3.05
C ASN A 6 -25.90 10.73 3.52
N LEU A 7 -25.60 10.55 4.81
CA LEU A 7 -24.24 10.69 5.35
C LEU A 7 -23.27 9.67 4.75
N SER A 8 -23.70 8.42 4.62
CA SER A 8 -22.90 7.37 3.97
C SER A 8 -22.63 7.73 2.51
N TYR A 9 -23.65 8.18 1.77
CA TYR A 9 -23.52 8.60 0.38
C TYR A 9 -22.56 9.79 0.22
N THR A 10 -22.68 10.82 1.05
CA THR A 10 -21.80 12.00 1.01
C THR A 10 -20.36 11.66 1.37
N LEU A 11 -20.13 10.84 2.41
CA LEU A 11 -18.80 10.36 2.77
C LEU A 11 -18.19 9.52 1.65
N THR A 12 -18.96 8.61 1.05
CA THR A 12 -18.46 7.76 -0.03
C THR A 12 -18.13 8.60 -1.28
N THR A 13 -18.99 9.54 -1.65
CA THR A 13 -18.70 10.50 -2.72
C THR A 13 -17.44 11.30 -2.42
N PHE A 14 -17.28 11.71 -1.15
CA PHE A 14 -16.11 12.46 -0.71
C PHE A 14 -14.82 11.63 -0.80
N PHE A 15 -14.78 10.39 -0.35
CA PHE A 15 -13.56 9.56 -0.36
C PHE A 15 -13.13 9.11 -1.76
N TYR A 16 -14.07 8.92 -2.68
CA TYR A 16 -13.82 8.31 -3.99
C TYR A 16 -13.74 9.32 -5.14
N SER A 17 -14.09 10.59 -4.92
CA SER A 17 -13.89 11.64 -5.92
C SER A 17 -12.40 11.86 -6.23
N VAL A 18 -12.04 11.96 -7.51
CA VAL A 18 -10.66 12.22 -7.96
C VAL A 18 -10.10 13.53 -7.42
N LYS A 19 -10.94 14.57 -7.23
CA LYS A 19 -10.52 15.82 -6.60
C LYS A 19 -10.10 15.60 -5.14
N ASN A 20 -10.80 14.73 -4.42
CA ASN A 20 -10.53 14.46 -3.01
C ASN A 20 -9.42 13.44 -2.79
N LEU A 21 -9.22 12.50 -3.73
CA LEU A 21 -8.01 11.68 -3.80
C LEU A 21 -6.73 12.54 -3.86
N LYS A 22 -6.79 13.72 -4.50
CA LYS A 22 -5.67 14.70 -4.51
C LYS A 22 -5.46 15.33 -3.14
N TYR A 23 -6.53 15.80 -2.49
CA TYR A 23 -6.43 16.37 -1.14
C TYR A 23 -5.94 15.33 -0.14
N PHE A 24 -6.42 14.09 -0.24
CA PHE A 24 -6.00 12.99 0.61
C PHE A 24 -4.51 12.69 0.45
N ARG A 25 -3.98 12.70 -0.78
CA ARG A 25 -2.54 12.56 -1.05
C ARG A 25 -1.73 13.71 -0.40
N LEU A 26 -2.20 14.94 -0.53
CA LEU A 26 -1.51 16.11 0.00
C LEU A 26 -1.50 16.08 1.53
N ILE A 27 -2.65 15.79 2.15
CA ILE A 27 -2.78 15.61 3.61
C ILE A 27 -1.90 14.46 4.09
N SER A 28 -1.95 13.30 3.41
CA SER A 28 -1.11 12.15 3.73
C SER A 28 0.37 12.51 3.66
N LEU A 29 0.81 13.24 2.63
CA LEU A 29 2.19 13.69 2.50
C LEU A 29 2.62 14.62 3.64
N PHE A 30 1.79 15.61 3.99
CA PHE A 30 2.07 16.51 5.12
C PHE A 30 2.12 15.75 6.45
N LEU A 31 1.17 14.84 6.67
CA LEU A 31 1.08 14.05 7.90
C LEU A 31 2.27 13.10 8.02
N THR A 32 2.64 12.40 6.95
CA THR A 32 3.82 11.53 6.90
C THR A 32 5.10 12.32 7.13
N LEU A 33 5.27 13.49 6.51
CA LEU A 33 6.43 14.36 6.75
C LEU A 33 6.49 14.81 8.21
N PHE A 34 5.40 15.35 8.74
CA PHE A 34 5.33 15.82 10.12
C PHE A 34 5.65 14.70 11.12
N LEU A 35 4.98 13.55 11.00
CA LEU A 35 5.22 12.39 11.86
C LEU A 35 6.65 11.86 11.72
N SER A 36 7.22 11.88 10.52
CA SER A 36 8.61 11.47 10.32
C SER A 36 9.61 12.41 10.99
N LEU A 37 9.39 13.72 10.93
CA LEU A 37 10.24 14.72 11.57
C LEU A 37 10.18 14.59 13.09
N VAL A 38 8.97 14.49 13.65
CA VAL A 38 8.78 14.27 15.09
C VAL A 38 9.43 12.96 15.52
N GLY A 39 9.23 11.89 14.74
CA GLY A 39 9.84 10.58 15.01
C GLY A 39 11.38 10.63 15.04
N ILE A 40 12.00 11.30 14.07
CA ILE A 40 13.46 11.47 14.01
C ILE A 40 13.97 12.31 15.18
N LEU A 41 13.28 13.40 15.54
CA LEU A 41 13.64 14.24 16.68
C LEU A 41 13.56 13.48 18.00
N SER A 42 12.50 12.70 18.22
CA SER A 42 12.35 11.84 19.40
C SER A 42 13.45 10.77 19.48
N ILE A 43 13.87 10.19 18.36
CA ILE A 43 15.04 9.29 18.34
C ILE A 43 16.34 10.04 18.68
N GLY A 44 16.51 11.26 18.20
CA GLY A 44 17.64 12.11 18.59
C GLY A 44 17.67 12.37 20.10
N LEU A 45 16.52 12.73 20.69
CA LEU A 45 16.37 12.92 22.13
C LEU A 45 16.64 11.63 22.91
N ASN A 46 16.19 10.47 22.42
CA ASN A 46 16.49 9.17 23.02
C ASN A 46 18.01 8.98 23.21
N TYR A 47 18.82 9.25 22.18
CA TYR A 47 20.27 9.12 22.29
C TYR A 47 20.90 10.14 23.26
N VAL A 48 20.36 11.36 23.34
CA VAL A 48 20.81 12.37 24.31
C VAL A 48 20.52 11.90 25.75
N TYR A 49 19.32 11.41 26.01
CA TYR A 49 18.93 10.89 27.33
C TYR A 49 19.75 9.67 27.73
N LEU A 50 19.93 8.71 26.82
CA LEU A 50 20.73 7.52 27.08
C LEU A 50 22.19 7.87 27.37
N ASN A 51 22.75 8.85 26.66
CA ASN A 51 24.09 9.35 26.92
C ASN A 51 24.20 10.06 28.28
N ALA A 52 23.17 10.80 28.69
CA ALA A 52 23.13 11.43 30.01
C ALA A 52 23.01 10.41 31.16
N MET A 53 22.25 9.33 30.98
CA MET A 53 22.08 8.28 32.00
C MET A 53 23.29 7.33 32.12
N TYR A 54 23.79 6.82 31.00
CA TYR A 54 24.77 5.73 30.99
C TYR A 54 26.19 6.16 30.60
N GLY A 55 26.35 7.40 30.13
CA GLY A 55 27.62 7.95 29.69
C GLY A 55 28.04 7.49 28.28
N LYS A 56 28.91 8.30 27.65
CA LYS A 56 29.35 8.11 26.26
C LYS A 56 30.00 6.75 26.01
N VAL A 57 30.83 6.29 26.93
CA VAL A 57 31.63 5.06 26.75
C VAL A 57 30.72 3.83 26.68
N TYR A 58 29.71 3.76 27.55
CA TYR A 58 28.72 2.68 27.52
C TYR A 58 27.89 2.72 26.23
N MET A 59 27.45 3.90 25.80
CA MET A 59 26.69 4.06 24.55
C MET A 59 27.47 3.57 23.32
N ILE A 60 28.76 3.89 23.26
CA ILE A 60 29.67 3.46 22.19
C ILE A 60 29.78 1.93 22.20
N LEU A 61 30.07 1.32 23.35
CA LEU A 61 30.23 -0.13 23.47
C LEU A 61 28.92 -0.90 23.24
N ALA A 62 27.79 -0.36 23.70
CA ALA A 62 26.51 -1.03 23.65
C ALA A 62 25.80 -0.89 22.30
N PHE A 63 25.94 0.22 21.56
CA PHE A 63 25.15 0.47 20.35
C PHE A 63 25.95 0.50 19.04
N ILE A 64 27.24 0.85 19.05
CA ILE A 64 28.06 0.87 17.83
C ILE A 64 28.20 -0.53 17.21
N PRO A 65 28.40 -1.62 17.98
CA PRO A 65 28.45 -2.95 17.40
C PRO A 65 27.17 -3.27 16.60
N TYR A 66 25.99 -2.95 17.14
CA TYR A 66 24.72 -3.17 16.44
C TYR A 66 24.62 -2.37 15.15
N LEU A 67 25.05 -1.10 15.14
CA LEU A 67 25.08 -0.29 13.92
C LEU A 67 26.03 -0.87 12.87
N ILE A 68 27.24 -1.27 13.26
CA ILE A 68 28.24 -1.85 12.35
C ILE A 68 27.72 -3.17 11.76
N PHE A 69 27.28 -4.10 12.60
CA PHE A 69 26.73 -5.39 12.14
C PHE A 69 25.45 -5.19 11.31
N GLY A 70 24.64 -4.19 11.65
CA GLY A 70 23.46 -3.78 10.90
C GLY A 70 23.79 -3.32 9.48
N VAL A 71 24.75 -2.40 9.34
CA VAL A 71 25.21 -1.90 8.03
C VAL A 71 25.81 -3.03 7.20
N LEU A 72 26.68 -3.85 7.79
CA LEU A 72 27.28 -5.01 7.12
C LEU A 72 26.21 -5.99 6.62
N ALA A 73 25.21 -6.30 7.45
CA ALA A 73 24.10 -7.17 7.07
C ALA A 73 23.23 -6.56 5.95
N CYS A 74 22.99 -5.24 5.98
CA CYS A 74 22.28 -4.54 4.91
C CYS A 74 23.05 -4.59 3.59
N VAL A 75 24.35 -4.31 3.60
CA VAL A 75 25.22 -4.38 2.42
C VAL A 75 25.26 -5.80 1.88
N PHE A 76 25.41 -6.79 2.76
CA PHE A 76 25.41 -8.21 2.36
C PHE A 76 24.11 -8.62 1.67
N GLN A 77 22.94 -8.22 2.19
CA GLN A 77 21.67 -8.52 1.53
C GLN A 77 21.42 -7.70 0.26
N ALA A 78 21.95 -6.48 0.18
CA ALA A 78 21.93 -5.71 -1.05
C ALA A 78 22.74 -6.42 -2.16
N VAL A 79 23.93 -6.94 -1.83
CA VAL A 79 24.79 -7.70 -2.75
C VAL A 79 24.12 -9.00 -3.19
N LYS A 80 23.44 -9.71 -2.29
CA LYS A 80 22.67 -10.93 -2.63
C LYS A 80 21.36 -10.68 -3.40
N GLY A 81 21.00 -9.41 -3.63
CA GLY A 81 19.75 -9.04 -4.30
C GLY A 81 18.49 -9.21 -3.43
N HIS A 82 18.63 -9.56 -2.14
CA HIS A 82 17.51 -9.70 -1.20
C HIS A 82 17.18 -8.37 -0.51
N LYS A 83 16.88 -7.35 -1.30
CA LYS A 83 16.59 -5.99 -0.81
C LYS A 83 15.38 -5.94 0.14
N ASP A 84 14.46 -6.89 0.00
CA ASP A 84 13.25 -7.02 0.83
C ASP A 84 13.56 -7.28 2.31
N ARG A 85 14.77 -7.78 2.63
CA ARG A 85 15.21 -8.10 3.99
C ARG A 85 15.89 -6.92 4.70
N ILE A 86 16.30 -5.90 3.96
CA ILE A 86 16.99 -4.72 4.50
C ILE A 86 16.14 -3.99 5.56
N PRO A 87 14.83 -3.76 5.35
CA PRO A 87 13.99 -3.10 6.35
C PRO A 87 13.93 -3.86 7.68
N LEU A 88 13.89 -5.19 7.64
CA LEU A 88 13.86 -6.05 8.83
C LEU A 88 15.18 -5.95 9.61
N ILE A 89 16.30 -5.92 8.91
CA ILE A 89 17.63 -5.77 9.52
C ILE A 89 17.75 -4.40 10.19
N LEU A 90 17.31 -3.33 9.52
CA LEU A 90 17.28 -1.98 10.10
C LEU A 90 16.39 -1.95 11.34
N ALA A 91 15.20 -2.58 11.29
CA ALA A 91 14.33 -2.70 12.45
C ALA A 91 15.04 -3.39 13.63
N MET A 92 15.71 -4.52 13.40
CA MET A 92 16.46 -5.23 14.47
C MET A 92 17.60 -4.40 15.08
N VAL A 93 18.21 -3.49 14.32
CA VAL A 93 19.32 -2.65 14.78
C VAL A 93 18.82 -1.48 15.61
N PHE A 94 17.76 -0.82 15.18
CA PHE A 94 17.29 0.41 15.82
C PHE A 94 16.28 0.16 16.95
N ILE A 95 15.40 -0.85 16.81
CA ILE A 95 14.34 -1.14 17.79
C ILE A 95 14.85 -1.33 19.23
N PRO A 96 15.93 -2.10 19.49
CA PRO A 96 16.39 -2.33 20.87
C PRO A 96 16.73 -1.05 21.63
N SER A 97 17.34 -0.08 20.95
CA SER A 97 17.68 1.22 21.55
C SER A 97 16.46 2.10 21.82
N THR A 98 15.39 1.91 21.07
CA THR A 98 14.18 2.73 21.19
C THR A 98 13.29 2.34 22.36
N PHE A 99 13.41 1.12 22.90
CA PHE A 99 12.61 0.70 24.06
C PHE A 99 13.13 1.17 25.42
N LEU A 100 14.34 1.75 25.45
CA LEU A 100 15.00 2.12 26.71
C LEU A 100 14.53 3.45 27.29
N THR A 101 13.90 4.31 26.48
CA THR A 101 13.36 5.60 26.95
C THR A 101 11.97 5.85 26.37
N GLN A 102 11.22 6.74 27.03
CA GLN A 102 9.93 7.20 26.55
C GLN A 102 10.04 7.88 25.17
N GLU A 103 11.12 8.64 24.95
CA GLU A 103 11.39 9.31 23.67
C GLU A 103 11.69 8.32 22.55
N GLY A 104 12.42 7.24 22.84
CA GLY A 104 12.67 6.18 21.86
C GLY A 104 11.37 5.49 21.45
N VAL A 105 10.51 5.16 22.41
CA VAL A 105 9.21 4.51 22.13
C VAL A 105 8.30 5.44 21.34
N GLY A 106 8.23 6.71 21.75
CA GLY A 106 7.48 7.76 21.04
C GLY A 106 7.96 7.91 19.59
N GLY A 107 9.28 7.99 19.39
CA GLY A 107 9.88 8.12 18.05
C GLY A 107 9.54 6.96 17.12
N SER A 108 9.63 5.72 17.63
CA SER A 108 9.23 4.51 16.89
C SER A 108 7.74 4.51 16.54
N LEU A 109 6.87 4.93 17.46
CA LEU A 109 5.43 5.04 17.22
C LEU A 109 5.11 6.07 16.13
N PHE A 110 5.73 7.25 16.17
CA PHE A 110 5.50 8.28 15.14
C PHE A 110 5.95 7.82 13.75
N LEU A 111 7.10 7.15 13.65
CA LEU A 111 7.55 6.56 12.38
C LEU A 111 6.61 5.43 11.90
N GLY A 112 6.12 4.60 12.82
CA GLY A 112 5.12 3.57 12.52
C GLY A 112 3.80 4.17 12.01
N MET A 113 3.32 5.25 12.63
CA MET A 113 2.15 5.99 12.17
C MET A 113 2.38 6.63 10.79
N ALA A 114 3.56 7.21 10.56
CA ALA A 114 3.92 7.79 9.27
C ALA A 114 3.87 6.73 8.15
N TYR A 115 4.39 5.53 8.43
CA TYR A 115 4.32 4.38 7.53
C TYR A 115 2.85 3.96 7.29
N PHE A 116 2.06 3.85 8.36
CA PHE A 116 0.66 3.44 8.28
C PHE A 116 -0.20 4.41 7.45
N VAL A 117 0.01 5.72 7.63
CA VAL A 117 -0.67 6.77 6.85
C VAL A 117 -0.37 6.62 5.36
N ASN A 118 0.89 6.39 5.00
CA ASN A 118 1.31 6.19 3.61
C ASN A 118 0.76 4.87 3.05
N TYR A 119 0.73 3.81 3.87
CA TYR A 119 0.12 2.53 3.51
C TYR A 119 -1.38 2.65 3.21
N LEU A 120 -2.15 3.33 4.08
CA LEU A 120 -3.58 3.55 3.87
C LEU A 120 -3.85 4.31 2.58
N GLU A 121 -3.08 5.37 2.32
CA GLU A 121 -3.23 6.18 1.12
C GLU A 121 -2.90 5.39 -0.15
N ARG A 122 -1.82 4.61 -0.12
CA ARG A 122 -1.46 3.72 -1.23
C ARG A 122 -2.55 2.67 -1.47
N SER A 123 -3.00 2.00 -0.42
CA SER A 123 -4.05 0.97 -0.50
C SER A 123 -5.35 1.53 -1.07
N HIS A 124 -5.76 2.73 -0.65
CA HIS A 124 -6.97 3.39 -1.15
C HIS A 124 -6.87 3.68 -2.65
N ARG A 125 -5.71 4.16 -3.13
CA ARG A 125 -5.48 4.40 -4.57
C ARG A 125 -5.46 3.13 -5.39
N GLU A 126 -4.82 2.08 -4.87
CA GLU A 126 -4.82 0.75 -5.50
C GLU A 126 -6.25 0.22 -5.63
N GLU A 127 -7.10 0.38 -4.61
CA GLU A 127 -8.51 -0.03 -4.66
C GLU A 127 -9.30 0.74 -5.71
N VAL A 128 -9.14 2.07 -5.79
CA VAL A 128 -9.81 2.92 -6.79
C VAL A 128 -9.42 2.52 -8.22
N VAL A 129 -8.13 2.33 -8.49
CA VAL A 129 -7.64 1.93 -9.82
C VAL A 129 -8.11 0.52 -10.18
N LYS A 130 -8.12 -0.39 -9.20
CA LYS A 130 -8.66 -1.73 -9.37
C LYS A 130 -10.15 -1.69 -9.72
N MET A 131 -10.95 -0.81 -9.10
CA MET A 131 -12.36 -0.66 -9.47
C MET A 131 -12.53 -0.16 -10.91
N VAL A 132 -11.78 0.87 -11.30
CA VAL A 132 -11.85 1.43 -12.66
C VAL A 132 -11.42 0.40 -13.71
N SER A 133 -10.28 -0.26 -13.52
CA SER A 133 -9.74 -1.25 -14.46
C SER A 133 -10.64 -2.50 -14.62
N LEU A 134 -11.29 -2.95 -13.54
CA LEU A 134 -12.09 -4.17 -13.53
C LEU A 134 -13.56 -3.96 -13.91
N PHE A 135 -14.13 -2.79 -13.67
CA PHE A 135 -15.58 -2.57 -13.78
C PHE A 135 -15.97 -1.37 -14.66
N SER A 136 -15.04 -0.54 -15.12
CA SER A 136 -15.38 0.51 -16.10
C SER A 136 -15.58 -0.08 -17.50
N GLU A 137 -16.50 0.52 -18.25
CA GLU A 137 -16.71 0.20 -19.66
C GLU A 137 -15.47 0.49 -20.51
N SER A 138 -14.73 1.54 -20.16
CA SER A 138 -13.57 2.03 -20.92
C SER A 138 -12.35 1.11 -20.82
N TYR A 139 -12.16 0.43 -19.68
CA TYR A 139 -10.94 -0.33 -19.39
C TYR A 139 -11.17 -1.81 -19.13
N SER A 140 -12.37 -2.25 -18.78
CA SER A 140 -12.61 -3.66 -18.45
C SER A 140 -12.94 -4.50 -19.70
N PRO A 141 -12.15 -5.54 -20.04
CA PRO A 141 -12.46 -6.42 -21.15
C PRO A 141 -13.69 -7.31 -20.89
N LEU A 142 -14.06 -7.52 -19.62
CA LEU A 142 -15.19 -8.35 -19.18
C LEU A 142 -16.34 -7.51 -18.62
N TYR A 143 -16.44 -6.24 -19.03
CA TYR A 143 -17.45 -5.32 -18.51
C TYR A 143 -18.87 -5.89 -18.62
N LYS A 144 -19.26 -6.37 -19.82
CA LYS A 144 -20.61 -6.87 -20.10
C LYS A 144 -21.01 -8.02 -19.16
N GLU A 145 -20.17 -9.05 -19.07
CA GLU A 145 -20.40 -10.22 -18.21
C GLU A 145 -20.49 -9.84 -16.71
N ARG A 146 -19.67 -8.88 -16.26
CA ARG A 146 -19.70 -8.43 -14.86
C ARG A 146 -20.90 -7.55 -14.56
N TYR A 147 -21.32 -6.74 -15.51
CA TYR A 147 -22.46 -5.84 -15.37
C TYR A 147 -23.77 -6.63 -15.31
N GLU A 148 -23.91 -7.68 -16.12
CA GLU A 148 -25.05 -8.62 -16.06
C GLU A 148 -25.13 -9.33 -14.70
N ASN A 149 -23.99 -9.69 -14.12
CA ASN A 149 -23.90 -10.35 -12.82
C ASN A 149 -23.85 -9.39 -11.61
N ARG A 150 -24.14 -8.09 -11.79
CA ARG A 150 -23.99 -7.07 -10.73
C ARG A 150 -24.86 -7.33 -9.49
N THR A 151 -25.99 -8.00 -9.66
CA THR A 151 -26.94 -8.33 -8.57
C THR A 151 -26.64 -9.68 -7.92
N SER A 152 -25.98 -10.58 -8.65
CA SER A 152 -25.63 -11.93 -8.20
C SER A 152 -24.51 -11.94 -7.16
N TYR A 153 -23.60 -10.95 -7.21
CA TYR A 153 -22.45 -10.87 -6.31
C TYR A 153 -22.42 -9.56 -5.53
N LYS A 154 -22.40 -9.66 -4.19
CA LYS A 154 -22.31 -8.50 -3.28
C LYS A 154 -21.07 -7.64 -3.55
N GLU A 155 -19.95 -8.26 -3.93
CA GLU A 155 -18.72 -7.56 -4.28
C GLU A 155 -18.87 -6.70 -5.55
N PHE A 156 -19.54 -7.22 -6.58
CA PHE A 156 -19.83 -6.47 -7.80
C PHE A 156 -20.80 -5.34 -7.51
N GLN A 157 -21.82 -5.59 -6.70
CA GLN A 157 -22.76 -4.55 -6.28
C GLN A 157 -22.05 -3.40 -5.55
N LYS A 158 -21.12 -3.72 -4.63
CA LYS A 158 -20.30 -2.71 -3.95
C LYS A 158 -19.42 -1.95 -4.95
N ALA A 159 -18.71 -2.67 -5.83
CA ALA A 159 -17.81 -2.06 -6.80
C ALA A 159 -18.54 -1.14 -7.79
N TYR A 160 -19.69 -1.54 -8.32
CA TYR A 160 -20.49 -0.71 -9.23
C TYR A 160 -21.10 0.50 -8.54
N ARG A 161 -21.51 0.40 -7.26
CA ARG A 161 -21.93 1.56 -6.47
C ARG A 161 -20.78 2.56 -6.28
N LEU A 162 -19.57 2.07 -6.02
CA LEU A 162 -18.39 2.92 -5.86
C LEU A 162 -17.95 3.56 -7.18
N LEU A 163 -18.06 2.82 -8.29
CA LEU A 163 -17.74 3.31 -9.63
C LEU A 163 -18.62 4.50 -10.04
N GLN A 164 -19.86 4.61 -9.54
CA GLN A 164 -20.73 5.76 -9.80
C GLN A 164 -20.14 7.10 -9.32
N PHE A 165 -19.20 7.07 -8.37
CA PHE A 165 -18.54 8.27 -7.83
C PHE A 165 -17.19 8.58 -8.49
N ILE A 166 -16.74 7.73 -9.42
CA ILE A 166 -15.43 7.80 -10.05
C ILE A 166 -15.62 8.05 -11.54
N ASP A 167 -15.08 9.15 -12.07
CA ASP A 167 -15.09 9.38 -13.52
C ASP A 167 -13.92 8.62 -14.19
N PRO A 168 -14.19 7.66 -15.10
CA PRO A 168 -13.15 6.91 -15.79
C PRO A 168 -12.21 7.79 -16.63
N LYS A 169 -12.67 8.98 -17.06
CA LYS A 169 -11.89 9.91 -17.90
C LYS A 169 -10.67 10.51 -17.17
N ASP A 170 -10.69 10.50 -15.85
CA ASP A 170 -9.60 11.02 -15.02
C ASP A 170 -8.40 10.05 -14.90
N PHE A 171 -8.56 8.82 -15.41
CA PHE A 171 -7.56 7.78 -15.43
C PHE A 171 -7.04 7.62 -16.85
N THR A 172 -5.74 7.35 -16.99
CA THR A 172 -5.08 7.10 -18.28
C THR A 172 -4.28 5.81 -18.18
N LEU A 173 -4.47 4.90 -19.13
CA LEU A 173 -3.64 3.70 -19.26
C LEU A 173 -2.29 4.11 -19.86
N LEU A 174 -1.19 3.80 -19.18
CA LEU A 174 0.16 4.15 -19.62
C LEU A 174 0.89 2.99 -20.29
N ASP A 175 0.77 1.79 -19.72
CA ASP A 175 1.47 0.60 -20.18
C ASP A 175 0.63 -0.63 -19.86
N GLU A 176 0.67 -1.60 -20.78
CA GLU A 176 0.01 -2.89 -20.65
C GLU A 176 1.00 -3.98 -21.03
N LYS A 177 1.38 -4.79 -20.03
CA LYS A 177 2.32 -5.90 -20.21
C LYS A 177 1.65 -7.21 -19.86
N ILE A 178 1.70 -8.16 -20.78
CA ILE A 178 1.24 -9.52 -20.54
C ILE A 178 2.42 -10.30 -19.96
N ILE A 179 2.36 -10.57 -18.65
CA ILE A 179 3.37 -11.37 -17.95
C ILE A 179 2.81 -12.77 -17.76
N GLY A 180 3.54 -13.77 -18.26
CA GLY A 180 3.27 -15.17 -17.94
C GLY A 180 3.72 -15.47 -16.51
N HIS A 181 2.78 -15.73 -15.61
CA HIS A 181 3.07 -16.19 -14.26
C HIS A 181 2.93 -17.72 -14.20
N ARG A 182 3.96 -18.41 -13.73
CA ARG A 182 3.86 -19.83 -13.38
C ARG A 182 3.57 -19.93 -11.90
N ASP A 183 2.39 -20.45 -11.56
CA ASP A 183 2.05 -20.73 -10.19
C ASP A 183 2.65 -22.10 -9.81
N PHE A 184 3.83 -22.09 -9.19
CA PHE A 184 4.63 -23.30 -8.92
C PHE A 184 3.92 -24.30 -7.99
N LYS A 185 2.94 -23.86 -7.20
CA LYS A 185 2.17 -24.76 -6.31
C LYS A 185 1.12 -25.61 -7.05
N ASN A 186 0.55 -25.09 -8.13
CA ASN A 186 -0.60 -25.72 -8.80
C ASN A 186 -0.29 -26.17 -10.25
N GLY A 187 0.92 -25.91 -10.75
CA GLY A 187 1.35 -26.35 -12.09
C GLY A 187 0.71 -25.59 -13.27
N PHE A 188 -0.06 -24.54 -13.01
CA PHE A 188 -0.75 -23.77 -14.04
C PHE A 188 0.13 -22.65 -14.62
N ARG A 189 0.03 -22.44 -15.94
CA ARG A 189 0.58 -21.27 -16.64
C ARG A 189 -0.53 -20.22 -16.78
N ASP A 190 -0.49 -19.21 -15.93
CA ASP A 190 -1.44 -18.10 -16.00
C ASP A 190 -0.83 -16.94 -16.79
N LYS A 191 -1.59 -16.35 -17.71
CA LYS A 191 -1.24 -15.06 -18.30
C LYS A 191 -1.88 -13.97 -17.45
N ARG A 192 -1.06 -13.14 -16.80
CA ARG A 192 -1.49 -11.96 -16.05
C ARG A 192 -1.26 -10.72 -16.91
N ILE A 193 -2.30 -9.91 -17.07
CA ILE A 193 -2.18 -8.59 -17.69
C ILE A 193 -1.82 -7.62 -16.57
N VAL A 194 -0.59 -7.10 -16.58
CA VAL A 194 -0.15 -6.04 -15.68
C VAL A 194 -0.37 -4.71 -16.39
N ARG A 195 -1.25 -3.89 -15.83
CA ARG A 195 -1.64 -2.60 -16.41
C ARG A 195 -1.22 -1.47 -15.50
N GLN A 196 -0.54 -0.46 -16.05
CA GLN A 196 -0.17 0.74 -15.32
C GLN A 196 -1.11 1.87 -15.65
N PHE A 197 -1.77 2.41 -14.64
CA PHE A 197 -2.65 3.57 -14.77
C PHE A 197 -1.99 4.81 -14.18
N ALA A 198 -2.01 5.92 -14.91
CA ALA A 198 -1.79 7.25 -14.34
C ALA A 198 -3.11 7.87 -13.94
N ILE A 199 -3.16 8.30 -12.68
CA ILE A 199 -4.22 9.16 -12.15
C ILE A 199 -3.78 10.61 -12.39
N LYS A 200 -4.65 11.44 -12.98
CA LYS A 200 -4.36 12.85 -13.25
C LYS A 200 -4.19 13.63 -11.92
N GLY A 201 -2.95 13.87 -11.50
CA GLY A 201 -2.58 14.52 -10.23
C GLY A 201 -2.05 15.95 -10.37
N VAL A 202 -1.97 16.69 -9.25
CA VAL A 202 -1.40 18.06 -9.15
C VAL A 202 0.13 18.05 -9.11
N ILE A 203 0.74 16.99 -8.56
CA ILE A 203 2.20 16.81 -8.50
C ILE A 203 2.55 15.41 -9.04
N GLY A 204 2.94 15.37 -10.31
CA GLY A 204 3.41 14.18 -11.02
C GLY A 204 2.31 13.18 -11.41
N LYS A 205 2.66 12.29 -12.36
CA LYS A 205 1.87 11.11 -12.71
C LYS A 205 2.14 10.02 -11.67
N THR A 206 1.15 9.68 -10.85
CA THR A 206 1.24 8.51 -9.94
C THR A 206 0.81 7.28 -10.70
N THR A 207 1.72 6.33 -10.89
CA THR A 207 1.48 5.05 -11.58
C THR A 207 1.02 4.00 -10.59
N VAL A 208 -0.12 3.37 -10.87
CA VAL A 208 -0.64 2.24 -10.09
C VAL A 208 -0.75 1.02 -10.99
N THR A 209 -0.18 -0.09 -10.55
CA THR A 209 -0.22 -1.38 -11.26
C THR A 209 -1.45 -2.17 -10.86
N ASP A 210 -2.31 -2.51 -11.82
CA ASP A 210 -3.37 -3.49 -11.66
C ASP A 210 -2.98 -4.84 -12.28
N TYR A 211 -3.55 -5.93 -11.77
CA TYR A 211 -3.34 -7.29 -12.23
C TYR A 211 -4.67 -7.91 -12.67
N LEU A 212 -4.82 -8.13 -13.99
CA LEU A 212 -5.94 -8.90 -14.52
C LEU A 212 -5.54 -10.33 -14.84
N LEU A 213 -6.35 -11.30 -14.41
CA LEU A 213 -6.26 -12.67 -14.91
C LEU A 213 -6.97 -12.76 -16.26
N THR A 214 -6.30 -13.33 -17.26
CA THR A 214 -6.83 -13.51 -18.63
C THR A 214 -7.98 -14.52 -18.73
N LYS A 215 -8.19 -15.35 -17.71
CA LYS A 215 -9.35 -16.26 -17.59
C LYS A 215 -9.79 -16.36 -16.12
N PRO A 216 -11.10 -16.51 -15.83
CA PRO A 216 -11.54 -16.89 -14.51
C PRO A 216 -10.97 -18.28 -14.18
N LEU A 217 -10.45 -18.46 -12.98
CA LEU A 217 -10.11 -19.78 -12.45
C LEU A 217 -11.36 -20.66 -12.57
N ARG A 218 -11.36 -21.63 -13.50
CA ARG A 218 -12.17 -22.83 -13.28
C ARG A 218 -11.57 -23.47 -12.04
N LEU A 219 -12.16 -23.19 -10.88
CA LEU A 219 -12.16 -24.16 -9.80
C LEU A 219 -12.80 -25.40 -10.41
N SER A 220 -11.98 -26.32 -10.93
CA SER A 220 -12.40 -27.69 -11.15
C SER A 220 -12.69 -28.24 -9.76
N ARG A 221 -13.88 -27.94 -9.24
CA ARG A 221 -14.49 -28.79 -8.23
C ARG A 221 -14.48 -30.19 -8.83
N LEU A 222 -14.01 -31.13 -8.03
CA LEU A 222 -14.37 -32.53 -8.17
C LEU A 222 -15.82 -32.63 -8.68
N GLY A 223 -15.96 -33.48 -9.69
CA GLY A 223 -17.14 -33.76 -10.49
C GLY A 223 -18.49 -33.22 -10.01
N ARG A 224 -19.15 -32.49 -10.90
CA ARG A 224 -20.43 -32.93 -11.48
C ARG A 224 -20.79 -32.05 -12.67
N LYS A 225 -20.92 -32.69 -13.83
CA LYS A 225 -21.70 -32.18 -14.96
C LYS A 225 -23.14 -32.00 -14.48
N VAL A 226 -23.77 -30.88 -14.80
CA VAL A 226 -25.17 -30.89 -15.22
C VAL A 226 -25.28 -29.94 -16.42
N ILE A 227 -26.08 -30.41 -17.37
CA ILE A 227 -26.35 -29.96 -18.74
C ILE A 227 -26.74 -28.48 -18.80
#